data_AF-A0A953UV82-F1
#
_entry.id   AF-A0A953UV82-F1
#
_cell.length_a   1.000
_cell.length_b   1.000
_cell.length_c   1.000
_cell.angle_alpha   90.00
_cell.angle_beta   90.00
_cell.angle_gamma   90.00
#
_symmetry.space_group_name_H-M   'P 1'
#
loop_
_entity.id
_entity.type
_entity.pdbx_description
1 polymer ?
#
loop_
_entity_poly.entity_id
_entity_poly.type
_entity_poly.pdbx_seq_one_letter_code
_entity_poly.pdbx_strand_id
1 'polypeptide(L)'
;MTYRRGILFAIGLVFAIGALTMASAQAPAGGQGKGGGQAKGGGGRGGGAPLYTPAAGAKDLKSVLFNWAWYMGMLRSSEEYDLIMSLEYQGKGTIQVDGQPCNVTKYRTSISYQTSGERIQYTGTRPNGQACSNVEVLSGAYAWNEDIPGAELVAGKGKATPMPATVEERMIRLWASPQGAFKAAFAGTTDPPPMTPRPQRLPADVMTVGKTSVVWEGGKPVLTFPIPSVPNATATATLDAKFMAERVVVKQGAKTYEFTYSNYKDWNNPLNPAEAFYAGRMIEKQNGTVVRDITTTLTETAQMYVVMPVPASVKAAIKPTNQPPNWTLASNAPATQTAAVVTPRLADGHPDMTGNWAGPPLVITGSGTRRCGPTQLPGTGINPEIGCKTGQDNFWVDYEWISPSRFGPSRPNYKPEFWDKIQYLDAWTNKEDPVMTCQPLGLPRQGTPNRIIQTPTDIIFFYGNNSDYGGGNYEYRDIPTDGRKRPDTVEAYYYGLSIGKWEGDTLVIDSTNFVDTTWFGRGGLIHSADMHMIEKLTRKGDEILYQMTIEDPEYLIEPWVMPDKILRVRAGAPQVIHERAFCEVYEQGNISTQLRH
;
A
#
# COMPACT_ATOMS: atom_id res chain seq x y z
N MET A 1 35.38 -49.42 29.55
CA MET A 1 34.59 -50.37 30.37
C MET A 1 33.50 -50.96 29.49
N THR A 2 33.61 -52.26 29.28
CA THR A 2 32.73 -53.14 28.51
C THR A 2 31.55 -53.58 29.38
N TYR A 3 30.38 -53.88 28.77
CA TYR A 3 29.45 -55.01 28.99
C TYR A 3 28.09 -54.63 28.34
N ARG A 4 27.66 -55.26 27.21
CA ARG A 4 26.80 -56.48 27.08
C ARG A 4 25.39 -56.29 27.68
N ARG A 5 24.27 -56.87 27.20
CA ARG A 5 23.74 -57.55 25.98
C ARG A 5 22.36 -58.13 26.43
N GLY A 6 21.36 -58.26 25.55
CA GLY A 6 20.16 -59.10 25.78
C GLY A 6 18.91 -58.51 25.10
N ILE A 7 18.49 -58.88 23.88
CA ILE A 7 17.91 -60.14 23.34
C ILE A 7 16.42 -60.34 23.67
N LEU A 8 15.63 -60.20 22.59
CA LEU A 8 14.37 -60.84 22.14
C LEU A 8 13.35 -61.42 23.14
N PHE A 9 12.08 -61.11 22.88
CA PHE A 9 11.06 -62.15 22.60
C PHE A 9 10.10 -61.70 21.49
N ALA A 10 9.91 -62.58 20.51
CA ALA A 10 8.88 -62.51 19.47
C ALA A 10 7.78 -63.53 19.81
N ILE A 11 6.52 -63.16 19.61
CA ILE A 11 5.41 -64.10 19.41
C ILE A 11 4.62 -63.58 18.20
N GLY A 12 4.50 -64.44 17.18
CA GLY A 12 3.73 -64.19 15.97
C GLY A 12 2.39 -64.94 15.96
N LEU A 13 1.75 -64.84 14.77
CA LEU A 13 0.52 -65.49 14.28
C LEU A 13 -0.80 -64.78 14.70
N VAL A 14 -1.79 -64.50 13.82
CA VAL A 14 -2.24 -65.14 12.56
C VAL A 14 -2.90 -64.09 11.63
N PHE A 15 -2.84 -64.33 10.32
CA PHE A 15 -3.54 -63.66 9.21
C PHE A 15 -5.09 -63.71 9.28
N ALA A 16 -5.77 -62.64 8.84
CA ALA A 16 -7.05 -62.74 8.11
C ALA A 16 -7.33 -61.47 7.29
N ILE A 17 -7.73 -61.68 6.04
CA ILE A 17 -8.11 -60.72 4.99
C ILE A 17 -9.59 -60.31 5.17
N GLY A 18 -9.98 -59.07 4.87
CA GLY A 18 -11.39 -58.77 4.57
C GLY A 18 -11.89 -57.33 4.73
N ALA A 19 -11.95 -56.62 3.60
CA ALA A 19 -12.88 -55.59 3.11
C ALA A 19 -13.71 -54.63 4.04
N LEU A 20 -13.85 -53.42 3.50
CA LEU A 20 -14.72 -52.27 3.86
C LEU A 20 -16.13 -52.62 4.38
N THR A 21 -16.66 -51.77 5.27
CA THR A 21 -17.95 -51.05 5.08
C THR A 21 -18.14 -49.89 6.06
N MET A 22 -18.72 -48.80 5.56
CA MET A 22 -19.29 -47.68 6.32
C MET A 22 -20.63 -48.05 6.98
N ALA A 23 -20.93 -47.45 8.13
CA ALA A 23 -22.28 -47.25 8.71
C ALA A 23 -22.18 -46.06 9.70
N SER A 24 -22.71 -44.87 9.45
CA SER A 24 -24.11 -44.41 9.45
C SER A 24 -24.71 -44.19 10.85
N ALA A 25 -25.09 -42.94 11.14
CA ALA A 25 -26.20 -42.57 12.02
C ALA A 25 -26.73 -41.20 11.53
N GLN A 26 -27.68 -41.21 10.58
CA GLN A 26 -29.14 -41.11 10.78
C GLN A 26 -29.64 -39.70 11.13
N ALA A 27 -30.26 -39.09 10.11
CA ALA A 27 -31.15 -37.93 10.19
C ALA A 27 -32.57 -38.35 10.61
N PRO A 28 -33.43 -37.41 11.04
CA PRO A 28 -34.86 -37.49 10.80
C PRO A 28 -35.27 -36.59 9.63
N ALA A 29 -36.21 -37.10 8.84
CA ALA A 29 -36.81 -36.46 7.67
C ALA A 29 -38.03 -35.60 8.03
N GLY A 30 -38.30 -34.60 7.19
CA GLY A 30 -39.53 -33.82 7.13
C GLY A 30 -39.36 -32.62 6.20
N GLY A 31 -39.89 -32.71 4.98
CA GLY A 31 -39.44 -31.92 3.83
C GLY A 31 -40.22 -30.64 3.52
N GLN A 32 -39.70 -29.88 2.55
CA GLN A 32 -40.39 -29.41 1.34
C GLN A 32 -39.43 -28.49 0.56
N GLY A 33 -39.34 -28.71 -0.75
CA GLY A 33 -38.36 -28.07 -1.62
C GLY A 33 -38.67 -26.63 -2.03
N LYS A 34 -37.61 -25.94 -2.46
CA LYS A 34 -37.45 -24.78 -3.38
C LYS A 34 -36.02 -24.29 -3.11
N GLY A 35 -35.06 -24.25 -4.04
CA GLY A 35 -35.07 -23.71 -5.38
C GLY A 35 -33.98 -22.62 -5.43
N GLY A 36 -32.93 -22.81 -6.24
CA GLY A 36 -31.96 -21.77 -6.63
C GLY A 36 -30.82 -21.50 -5.65
N GLY A 37 -29.66 -22.14 -5.85
CA GLY A 37 -28.43 -21.83 -5.13
C GLY A 37 -27.92 -20.43 -5.46
N GLN A 38 -27.95 -19.52 -4.48
CA GLN A 38 -27.14 -18.30 -4.49
C GLN A 38 -25.66 -18.69 -4.40
N ALA A 39 -24.88 -18.34 -5.42
CA ALA A 39 -23.43 -18.40 -5.36
C ALA A 39 -22.95 -17.42 -4.27
N LYS A 40 -22.29 -17.94 -3.24
CA LYS A 40 -21.59 -17.13 -2.25
C LYS A 40 -20.47 -16.37 -2.98
N GLY A 41 -20.64 -15.05 -3.14
CA GLY A 41 -19.53 -14.16 -3.51
C GLY A 41 -18.40 -14.30 -2.48
N GLY A 42 -17.16 -13.97 -2.88
CA GLY A 42 -15.99 -13.95 -2.01
C GLY A 42 -16.14 -12.91 -0.90
N GLY A 43 -17.02 -13.18 0.06
CA GLY A 43 -17.20 -12.37 1.24
C GLY A 43 -15.92 -12.46 2.07
N GLY A 44 -15.21 -11.33 2.16
CA GLY A 44 -14.11 -11.17 3.10
C GLY A 44 -14.53 -11.68 4.46
N ARG A 45 -13.63 -12.40 5.13
CA ARG A 45 -13.84 -13.13 6.38
C ARG A 45 -14.09 -12.24 7.62
N GLY A 46 -14.85 -11.16 7.48
CA GLY A 46 -15.54 -10.48 8.57
C GLY A 46 -17.01 -10.89 8.55
N GLY A 47 -17.45 -11.73 9.49
CA GLY A 47 -18.82 -12.26 9.59
C GLY A 47 -19.92 -11.23 9.93
N GLY A 48 -19.84 -10.00 9.41
CA GLY A 48 -20.92 -9.03 9.39
C GLY A 48 -21.63 -9.05 8.04
N ALA A 49 -22.96 -8.97 8.02
CA ALA A 49 -23.66 -8.68 6.77
C ALA A 49 -23.16 -7.33 6.22
N PRO A 50 -22.96 -7.19 4.90
CA PRO A 50 -22.63 -5.90 4.33
C PRO A 50 -23.68 -4.86 4.74
N LEU A 51 -23.26 -3.63 5.02
CA LEU A 51 -24.15 -2.51 5.38
C LEU A 51 -25.22 -2.31 4.30
N TYR A 52 -24.88 -2.65 3.06
CA TYR A 52 -25.81 -2.67 1.96
C TYR A 52 -25.74 -4.01 1.22
N THR A 53 -26.86 -4.71 1.18
CA THR A 53 -27.05 -5.87 0.30
C THR A 53 -28.07 -5.49 -0.77
N PRO A 54 -27.71 -5.45 -2.07
CA PRO A 54 -28.67 -5.23 -3.13
C PRO A 54 -29.81 -6.25 -3.08
N ALA A 55 -31.04 -5.82 -3.37
CA ALA A 55 -32.16 -6.74 -3.50
C ALA A 55 -31.90 -7.72 -4.66
N ALA A 56 -32.39 -8.95 -4.52
CA ALA A 56 -32.23 -9.96 -5.57
C ALA A 56 -32.83 -9.47 -6.90
N GLY A 57 -32.01 -9.44 -7.94
CA GLY A 57 -32.42 -8.97 -9.27
C GLY A 57 -32.51 -7.44 -9.41
N ALA A 58 -32.03 -6.66 -8.45
CA ALA A 58 -31.97 -5.21 -8.56
C ALA A 58 -31.13 -4.77 -9.77
N LYS A 59 -31.64 -3.77 -10.50
CA LYS A 59 -31.12 -3.34 -11.81
C LYS A 59 -30.61 -1.90 -11.84
N ASP A 60 -30.82 -1.16 -10.76
CA ASP A 60 -30.40 0.23 -10.61
C ASP A 60 -28.87 0.38 -10.54
N LEU A 61 -28.38 1.59 -10.80
CA LEU A 61 -26.96 1.87 -10.92
C LEU A 61 -26.19 1.58 -9.62
N LYS A 62 -26.79 1.89 -8.47
CA LYS A 62 -26.20 1.63 -7.15
C LYS A 62 -25.97 0.15 -6.95
N SER A 63 -27.00 -0.68 -7.17
CA SER A 63 -26.91 -2.14 -7.05
C SER A 63 -25.86 -2.74 -7.99
N VAL A 64 -25.80 -2.27 -9.24
CA VAL A 64 -24.87 -2.77 -10.25
C VAL A 64 -23.41 -2.40 -9.90
N LEU A 65 -23.14 -1.14 -9.54
CA LEU A 65 -21.79 -0.72 -9.13
C LEU A 65 -21.35 -1.42 -7.84
N PHE A 66 -22.26 -1.61 -6.88
CA PHE A 66 -21.97 -2.37 -5.67
C PHE A 66 -21.58 -3.81 -6.00
N ASN A 67 -22.41 -4.53 -6.76
CA ASN A 67 -22.13 -5.91 -7.13
C ASN A 67 -20.84 -6.05 -7.93
N TRP A 68 -20.56 -5.13 -8.85
CA TRP A 68 -19.31 -5.13 -9.62
C TRP A 68 -18.09 -5.11 -8.69
N ALA A 69 -17.99 -4.11 -7.81
CA ALA A 69 -16.86 -4.02 -6.88
C ALA A 69 -16.86 -5.13 -5.82
N TRP A 70 -18.03 -5.55 -5.35
CA TRP A 70 -18.17 -6.62 -4.35
C TRP A 70 -17.67 -7.96 -4.88
N TYR A 71 -18.15 -8.40 -6.05
CA TYR A 71 -17.74 -9.68 -6.63
C TYR A 71 -16.31 -9.68 -7.14
N MET A 72 -15.75 -8.52 -7.49
CA MET A 72 -14.33 -8.38 -7.75
C MET A 72 -13.47 -8.38 -6.48
N GLY A 73 -14.08 -8.37 -5.29
CA GLY A 73 -13.37 -8.28 -4.03
C GLY A 73 -12.60 -6.96 -3.90
N MET A 74 -13.22 -5.85 -4.29
CA MET A 74 -12.64 -4.50 -4.14
C MET A 74 -13.13 -3.80 -2.88
N LEU A 75 -14.38 -4.08 -2.46
CA LEU A 75 -14.98 -3.47 -1.28
C LEU A 75 -14.45 -4.11 0.01
N ARG A 76 -13.98 -3.29 0.95
CA ARG A 76 -13.27 -3.68 2.18
C ARG A 76 -13.73 -2.84 3.36
N SER A 77 -13.43 -3.28 4.59
CA SER A 77 -13.89 -2.70 5.85
C SER A 77 -15.41 -2.77 6.08
N SER A 78 -15.84 -2.46 7.30
CA SER A 78 -17.27 -2.32 7.63
C SER A 78 -17.96 -1.21 6.84
N GLU A 79 -17.21 -0.28 6.26
CA GLU A 79 -17.72 0.81 5.45
C GLU A 79 -17.67 0.53 3.94
N GLU A 80 -17.23 -0.66 3.50
CA GLU A 80 -17.25 -1.11 2.09
C GLU A 80 -16.60 -0.11 1.13
N TYR A 81 -15.39 0.36 1.45
CA TYR A 81 -14.59 1.17 0.54
C TYR A 81 -13.95 0.30 -0.52
N ASP A 82 -13.87 0.78 -1.75
CA ASP A 82 -12.84 0.31 -2.67
C ASP A 82 -11.48 0.83 -2.19
N LEU A 83 -10.63 -0.10 -1.75
CA LEU A 83 -9.30 0.20 -1.24
C LEU A 83 -8.19 -0.27 -2.18
N ILE A 84 -8.52 -0.67 -3.42
CA ILE A 84 -7.49 -1.06 -4.39
C ILE A 84 -6.81 0.17 -4.97
N MET A 85 -5.70 0.59 -4.36
CA MET A 85 -5.02 1.85 -4.69
C MET A 85 -3.83 1.68 -5.64
N SER A 86 -3.24 0.49 -5.62
CA SER A 86 -2.10 0.09 -6.44
C SER A 86 -2.19 -1.39 -6.77
N LEU A 87 -1.44 -1.80 -7.78
CA LEU A 87 -1.37 -3.20 -8.22
C LEU A 87 -0.01 -3.46 -8.86
N GLU A 88 0.59 -4.58 -8.50
CA GLU A 88 1.61 -5.23 -9.33
C GLU A 88 0.94 -6.38 -10.08
N TYR A 89 1.15 -6.43 -11.39
CA TYR A 89 0.57 -7.42 -12.28
C TYR A 89 1.68 -8.02 -13.13
N GLN A 90 1.74 -9.34 -13.23
CA GLN A 90 2.70 -10.03 -14.08
C GLN A 90 2.00 -10.99 -15.05
N GLY A 91 2.60 -11.15 -16.23
CA GLY A 91 2.06 -12.05 -17.24
C GLY A 91 3.03 -12.35 -18.38
N LYS A 92 2.45 -12.96 -19.42
CA LYS A 92 3.10 -13.28 -20.70
C LYS A 92 2.08 -13.23 -21.83
N GLY A 93 2.51 -13.09 -23.07
CA GLY A 93 1.58 -13.03 -24.19
C GLY A 93 2.16 -12.37 -25.43
N THR A 94 1.36 -11.60 -26.15
CA THR A 94 1.79 -10.88 -27.36
C THR A 94 1.46 -9.40 -27.27
N ILE A 95 2.38 -8.54 -27.71
CA ILE A 95 2.18 -7.09 -27.85
C ILE A 95 2.60 -6.67 -29.27
N GLN A 96 1.86 -5.76 -29.89
CA GLN A 96 2.27 -5.11 -31.12
C GLN A 96 3.22 -3.95 -30.80
N VAL A 97 4.43 -3.99 -31.34
CA VAL A 97 5.45 -2.93 -31.19
C VAL A 97 5.86 -2.50 -32.57
N ASP A 98 5.65 -1.23 -32.91
CA ASP A 98 5.92 -0.66 -34.25
C ASP A 98 5.27 -1.47 -35.38
N GLY A 99 4.05 -1.96 -35.15
CA GLY A 99 3.30 -2.78 -36.10
C GLY A 99 3.78 -4.22 -36.28
N GLN A 100 4.74 -4.67 -35.46
CA GLN A 100 5.25 -6.05 -35.46
C GLN A 100 4.91 -6.78 -34.15
N PRO A 101 4.54 -8.07 -34.20
CA PRO A 101 4.26 -8.83 -33.00
C PRO A 101 5.54 -9.10 -32.20
N CYS A 102 5.46 -8.88 -30.90
CA CYS A 102 6.45 -9.23 -29.89
C CYS A 102 5.88 -10.35 -29.01
N ASN A 103 6.48 -11.53 -29.03
CA ASN A 103 6.15 -12.62 -28.12
C ASN A 103 6.78 -12.33 -26.76
N VAL A 104 5.98 -11.82 -25.84
CA VAL A 104 6.37 -11.33 -24.52
C VAL A 104 6.45 -12.50 -23.54
N THR A 105 7.66 -12.75 -23.04
CA THR A 105 7.95 -13.79 -22.05
C THR A 105 7.92 -13.27 -20.62
N LYS A 106 8.16 -11.97 -20.44
CA LYS A 106 7.98 -11.26 -19.16
C LYS A 106 7.21 -9.98 -19.41
N TYR A 107 6.11 -9.84 -18.70
CA TYR A 107 5.30 -8.63 -18.65
C TYR A 107 5.10 -8.27 -17.18
N ARG A 108 5.41 -7.04 -16.80
CA ARG A 108 5.16 -6.49 -15.47
C ARG A 108 4.47 -5.14 -15.63
N THR A 109 3.34 -4.97 -14.96
CA THR A 109 2.62 -3.72 -14.90
C THR A 109 2.51 -3.30 -13.44
N SER A 110 3.10 -2.15 -13.11
CA SER A 110 2.91 -1.48 -11.83
C SER A 110 1.87 -0.38 -12.03
N ILE A 111 0.80 -0.36 -11.23
CA ILE A 111 -0.28 0.63 -11.32
C ILE A 111 -0.42 1.37 -10.00
N SER A 112 -0.60 2.68 -10.08
CA SER A 112 -0.98 3.55 -8.97
C SER A 112 -2.20 4.39 -9.38
N TYR A 113 -3.39 4.02 -8.89
CA TYR A 113 -4.61 4.77 -9.17
C TYR A 113 -4.58 6.17 -8.55
N GLN A 114 -3.91 6.33 -7.40
CA GLN A 114 -3.71 7.62 -6.73
C GLN A 114 -3.04 8.66 -7.63
N THR A 115 -2.02 8.24 -8.38
CA THR A 115 -1.28 9.13 -9.29
C THR A 115 -1.84 9.10 -10.71
N SER A 116 -2.89 8.32 -10.97
CA SER A 116 -3.33 7.96 -12.33
C SER A 116 -2.14 7.50 -13.17
N GLY A 117 -1.38 6.54 -12.63
CA GLY A 117 -0.10 6.11 -13.17
C GLY A 117 -0.05 4.61 -13.48
N GLU A 118 0.67 4.27 -14.55
CA GLU A 118 0.94 2.90 -14.99
C GLU A 118 2.38 2.81 -15.55
N ARG A 119 3.18 1.84 -15.08
CA ARG A 119 4.46 1.47 -15.68
C ARG A 119 4.36 0.04 -16.21
N ILE A 120 4.44 -0.13 -17.52
CA ILE A 120 4.44 -1.43 -18.19
C ILE A 120 5.85 -1.74 -18.68
N GLN A 121 6.50 -2.71 -18.06
CA GLN A 121 7.76 -3.27 -18.49
C GLN A 121 7.53 -4.62 -19.18
N TYR A 122 8.06 -4.78 -20.39
CA TYR A 122 8.00 -6.07 -21.08
C TYR A 122 9.30 -6.43 -21.79
N THR A 123 9.55 -7.73 -21.88
CA THR A 123 10.64 -8.31 -22.67
C THR A 123 10.15 -9.53 -23.44
N GLY A 124 10.61 -9.69 -24.67
CA GLY A 124 10.18 -10.74 -25.57
C GLY A 124 11.05 -10.87 -26.80
N THR A 125 10.55 -11.64 -27.77
CA THR A 125 11.21 -11.86 -29.08
C THR A 125 10.20 -11.69 -30.22
N ARG A 126 10.67 -11.10 -31.32
CA ARG A 126 9.92 -11.03 -32.58
C ARG A 126 10.01 -12.38 -33.32
N PRO A 127 9.11 -12.66 -34.28
CA PRO A 127 9.16 -13.89 -35.09
C PRO A 127 10.49 -14.10 -35.83
N ASN A 128 11.21 -13.03 -36.16
CA ASN A 128 12.53 -13.07 -36.80
C ASN A 128 13.70 -13.29 -35.81
N GLY A 129 13.42 -13.55 -34.53
CA GLY A 129 14.41 -13.79 -33.48
C GLY A 129 14.99 -12.53 -32.83
N GLN A 130 14.65 -11.33 -33.31
CA GLN A 130 15.13 -10.09 -32.68
C GLN A 130 14.46 -9.86 -31.31
N ALA A 131 15.23 -9.36 -30.35
CA ALA A 131 14.68 -8.95 -29.07
C ALA A 131 13.70 -7.78 -29.22
N CYS A 132 12.65 -7.77 -28.40
CA CYS A 132 11.73 -6.65 -28.26
C CYS A 132 11.46 -6.40 -26.78
N SER A 133 11.67 -5.17 -26.35
CA SER A 133 11.46 -4.75 -24.95
C SER A 133 11.18 -3.26 -24.90
N ASN A 134 10.43 -2.83 -23.89
CA ASN A 134 10.20 -1.43 -23.60
C ASN A 134 9.76 -1.27 -22.14
N VAL A 135 9.88 -0.05 -21.63
CA VAL A 135 9.20 0.38 -20.40
C VAL A 135 8.32 1.57 -20.75
N GLU A 136 7.01 1.37 -20.76
CA GLU A 136 6.03 2.43 -21.02
C GLU A 136 5.57 3.00 -19.68
N VAL A 137 5.61 4.32 -19.52
CA VAL A 137 5.14 4.97 -18.28
C VAL A 137 4.06 6.00 -18.57
N LEU A 138 3.04 6.01 -17.72
CA LEU A 138 2.04 7.05 -17.55
C LEU A 138 2.12 7.51 -16.09
N SER A 139 2.08 8.82 -15.86
CA SER A 139 1.96 9.40 -14.51
C SER A 139 1.20 10.72 -14.61
N GLY A 140 -0.07 10.70 -14.21
CA GLY A 140 -0.98 11.83 -14.36
C GLY A 140 -1.08 12.29 -15.82
N ALA A 141 -0.65 13.51 -16.09
CA ALA A 141 -0.71 14.11 -17.43
C ALA A 141 0.54 13.85 -18.30
N TYR A 142 1.47 13.00 -17.86
CA TYR A 142 2.74 12.75 -18.52
C TYR A 142 2.83 11.30 -18.97
N ALA A 143 3.40 11.08 -20.16
CA ALA A 143 3.74 9.75 -20.65
C ALA A 143 5.12 9.77 -21.29
N TRP A 144 5.91 8.71 -21.06
CA TRP A 144 7.25 8.55 -21.63
C TRP A 144 7.62 7.07 -21.75
N ASN A 145 8.66 6.77 -22.53
CA ASN A 145 9.30 5.46 -22.52
C ASN A 145 10.62 5.53 -21.76
N GLU A 146 11.00 4.44 -21.11
CA GLU A 146 12.28 4.29 -20.43
C GLU A 146 13.04 3.10 -21.04
N ASP A 147 14.36 3.23 -21.17
CA ASP A 147 15.24 2.10 -21.52
C ASP A 147 15.51 1.19 -20.30
N ILE A 148 15.49 1.77 -19.10
CA ILE A 148 15.51 1.10 -17.80
C ILE A 148 14.43 1.69 -16.89
N PRO A 149 13.83 0.91 -15.98
CA PRO A 149 12.86 1.45 -15.02
C PRO A 149 13.42 2.64 -14.24
N GLY A 150 12.70 3.77 -14.25
CA GLY A 150 13.11 5.00 -13.57
C GLY A 150 14.26 5.75 -14.22
N ALA A 151 14.42 5.61 -15.55
CA ALA A 151 15.40 6.37 -16.31
C ALA A 151 15.34 7.88 -16.01
N GLU A 152 16.53 8.50 -15.89
CA GLU A 152 16.75 9.91 -15.58
C GLU A 152 16.25 10.39 -14.20
N LEU A 153 15.77 9.50 -13.33
CA LEU A 153 15.52 9.85 -11.91
C LEU A 153 16.82 9.98 -11.11
N VAL A 154 17.88 9.31 -11.55
CA VAL A 154 19.24 9.51 -11.07
C VAL A 154 20.05 10.13 -12.21
N ALA A 155 20.75 11.22 -11.93
CA ALA A 155 21.51 11.96 -12.93
C ALA A 155 22.47 11.02 -13.70
N GLY A 156 22.37 11.04 -15.03
CA GLY A 156 23.22 10.23 -15.92
C GLY A 156 22.85 8.74 -16.03
N LYS A 157 21.78 8.26 -15.38
CA LYS A 157 21.32 6.86 -15.50
C LYS A 157 20.10 6.71 -16.42
N GLY A 158 20.23 5.92 -17.47
CA GLY A 158 19.15 5.62 -18.41
C GLY A 158 18.72 6.81 -19.27
N LYS A 159 17.73 6.60 -20.11
CA LYS A 159 17.13 7.60 -20.99
C LYS A 159 15.60 7.54 -20.94
N ALA A 160 14.98 8.67 -20.62
CA ALA A 160 13.54 8.86 -20.68
C ALA A 160 13.17 9.56 -21.99
N THR A 161 12.31 8.94 -22.80
CA THR A 161 11.85 9.47 -24.08
C THR A 161 10.42 9.99 -23.93
N PRO A 162 10.17 11.31 -23.94
CA PRO A 162 8.82 11.87 -23.81
C PRO A 162 7.86 11.38 -24.91
N MET A 163 6.64 11.00 -24.54
CA MET A 163 5.62 10.46 -25.44
C MET A 163 4.27 11.22 -25.31
N PRO A 164 4.22 12.53 -25.63
CA PRO A 164 3.02 13.35 -25.42
C PRO A 164 1.79 12.83 -26.19
N ALA A 165 1.98 12.25 -27.38
CA ALA A 165 0.90 11.74 -28.21
C ALA A 165 0.20 10.49 -27.65
N THR A 166 0.79 9.82 -26.64
CA THR A 166 0.26 8.57 -26.08
C THR A 166 -0.38 8.75 -24.70
N VAL A 167 -0.42 9.97 -24.16
CA VAL A 167 -0.98 10.23 -22.81
C VAL A 167 -2.41 9.72 -22.70
N GLU A 168 -3.28 10.12 -23.63
CA GLU A 168 -4.69 9.74 -23.61
C GLU A 168 -4.90 8.24 -23.86
N GLU A 169 -4.12 7.64 -24.76
CA GLU A 169 -4.18 6.18 -25.01
C GLU A 169 -3.83 5.38 -23.75
N ARG A 170 -2.75 5.75 -23.06
CA ARG A 170 -2.33 5.08 -21.83
C ARG A 170 -3.33 5.32 -20.70
N MET A 171 -3.92 6.51 -20.65
CA MET A 171 -4.98 6.84 -19.69
C MET A 171 -6.24 5.99 -19.93
N ILE A 172 -6.62 5.78 -21.21
CA ILE A 172 -7.68 4.84 -21.59
C ILE A 172 -7.33 3.43 -21.13
N ARG A 173 -6.10 2.94 -21.36
CA ARG A 173 -5.66 1.61 -20.90
C ARG A 173 -5.78 1.44 -19.39
N LEU A 174 -5.29 2.42 -18.62
CA LEU A 174 -5.38 2.42 -17.15
C LEU A 174 -6.84 2.34 -16.68
N TRP A 175 -7.70 3.22 -17.18
CA TRP A 175 -9.09 3.35 -16.71
C TRP A 175 -10.08 2.40 -17.39
N ALA A 176 -9.69 1.69 -18.45
CA ALA A 176 -10.48 0.62 -19.03
C ALA A 176 -10.11 -0.76 -18.46
N SER A 177 -8.98 -0.87 -17.74
CA SER A 177 -8.53 -2.09 -17.04
C SER A 177 -9.62 -2.68 -16.13
N PRO A 178 -9.55 -3.97 -15.73
CA PRO A 178 -10.62 -4.61 -14.96
C PRO A 178 -11.06 -3.83 -13.71
N GLN A 179 -10.12 -3.35 -12.90
CA GLN A 179 -10.38 -2.54 -11.71
C GLN A 179 -10.53 -1.05 -12.06
N GLY A 180 -9.75 -0.55 -13.03
CA GLY A 180 -9.83 0.83 -13.48
C GLY A 180 -11.20 1.20 -14.03
N ALA A 181 -11.87 0.29 -14.75
CA ALA A 181 -13.17 0.52 -15.35
C ALA A 181 -14.26 0.74 -14.30
N PHE A 182 -14.25 -0.02 -13.20
CA PHE A 182 -15.14 0.25 -12.06
C PHE A 182 -14.87 1.64 -11.47
N LYS A 183 -13.60 1.97 -11.21
CA LYS A 183 -13.21 3.27 -10.63
C LYS A 183 -13.61 4.44 -11.53
N ALA A 184 -13.41 4.32 -12.84
CA ALA A 184 -13.82 5.30 -13.84
C ALA A 184 -15.36 5.45 -13.89
N ALA A 185 -16.09 4.34 -13.85
CA ALA A 185 -17.55 4.35 -13.78
C ALA A 185 -18.04 5.06 -12.50
N PHE A 186 -17.43 4.79 -11.35
CA PHE A 186 -17.77 5.47 -10.11
C PHE A 186 -17.40 6.96 -10.13
N ALA A 187 -16.22 7.30 -10.67
CA ALA A 187 -15.76 8.69 -10.79
C ALA A 187 -16.72 9.55 -11.64
N GLY A 188 -17.45 8.96 -12.60
CA GLY A 188 -18.48 9.67 -13.35
C GLY A 188 -19.72 10.07 -12.53
N THR A 189 -19.89 9.56 -11.31
CA THR A 189 -21.08 9.84 -10.47
C THR A 189 -20.96 11.11 -9.62
N THR A 190 -19.74 11.61 -9.39
CA THR A 190 -19.45 12.71 -8.44
C THR A 190 -18.31 13.59 -8.93
N ASP A 191 -18.32 14.87 -8.58
CA ASP A 191 -17.27 15.84 -8.92
C ASP A 191 -17.00 16.76 -7.70
N PRO A 192 -15.78 16.75 -7.10
CA PRO A 192 -14.63 15.91 -7.46
C PRO A 192 -14.85 14.41 -7.14
N PRO A 193 -14.27 13.49 -7.91
CA PRO A 193 -14.45 12.06 -7.70
C PRO A 193 -13.64 11.56 -6.49
N PRO A 194 -14.17 10.62 -5.68
CA PRO A 194 -13.42 10.01 -4.59
C PRO A 194 -12.50 8.89 -5.10
N MET A 195 -11.30 8.82 -4.53
CA MET A 195 -10.35 7.74 -4.83
C MET A 195 -10.71 6.42 -4.15
N THR A 196 -11.47 6.48 -3.05
CA THR A 196 -12.03 5.33 -2.35
C THR A 196 -13.56 5.26 -2.53
N PRO A 197 -14.06 4.80 -3.70
CA PRO A 197 -15.48 4.64 -3.99
C PRO A 197 -16.30 3.95 -2.90
N ARG A 198 -17.54 4.40 -2.74
CA ARG A 198 -18.56 3.80 -1.85
C ARG A 198 -19.90 3.68 -2.59
N PRO A 199 -20.11 2.63 -3.41
CA PRO A 199 -21.36 2.42 -4.16
C PRO A 199 -22.63 2.55 -3.34
N GLN A 200 -22.63 2.08 -2.09
CA GLN A 200 -23.78 2.11 -1.19
C GLN A 200 -24.26 3.53 -0.81
N ARG A 201 -23.46 4.57 -1.03
CA ARG A 201 -23.84 5.98 -0.81
C ARG A 201 -24.57 6.62 -1.99
N LEU A 202 -24.63 5.94 -3.14
CA LEU A 202 -25.38 6.43 -4.29
C LEU A 202 -26.90 6.41 -4.02
N PRO A 203 -27.68 7.27 -4.69
CA PRO A 203 -29.14 7.20 -4.67
C PRO A 203 -29.63 5.82 -5.13
N ALA A 204 -30.67 5.30 -4.47
CA ALA A 204 -31.32 4.06 -4.86
C ALA A 204 -32.27 4.28 -6.06
N ASP A 205 -32.63 3.19 -6.74
CA ASP A 205 -33.69 3.14 -7.77
C ASP A 205 -33.50 4.09 -8.97
N VAL A 206 -32.27 4.52 -9.24
CA VAL A 206 -31.92 5.35 -10.40
C VAL A 206 -31.01 4.62 -11.37
N MET A 207 -31.23 4.81 -12.66
CA MET A 207 -30.40 4.21 -13.73
C MET A 207 -29.20 5.10 -14.11
N THR A 208 -29.19 6.35 -13.66
CA THR A 208 -28.17 7.35 -13.99
C THR A 208 -27.84 8.20 -12.77
N VAL A 209 -26.56 8.40 -12.51
CA VAL A 209 -26.04 9.37 -11.52
C VAL A 209 -24.86 10.09 -12.15
N GLY A 210 -24.92 11.42 -12.21
CA GLY A 210 -23.91 12.23 -12.89
C GLY A 210 -23.79 11.85 -14.37
N LYS A 211 -22.58 11.50 -14.80
CA LYS A 211 -22.23 11.08 -16.16
C LYS A 211 -22.20 9.56 -16.34
N THR A 212 -22.57 8.80 -15.30
CA THR A 212 -22.58 7.34 -15.34
C THR A 212 -24.02 6.84 -15.39
N SER A 213 -24.29 5.92 -16.31
CA SER A 213 -25.58 5.26 -16.44
C SER A 213 -25.42 3.75 -16.60
N VAL A 214 -26.49 3.02 -16.32
CA VAL A 214 -26.61 1.59 -16.62
C VAL A 214 -27.85 1.32 -17.46
N VAL A 215 -27.71 0.42 -18.42
CA VAL A 215 -28.82 -0.21 -19.14
C VAL A 215 -28.65 -1.73 -19.07
N TRP A 216 -29.69 -2.48 -19.45
CA TRP A 216 -29.65 -3.95 -19.45
C TRP A 216 -29.88 -4.48 -20.85
N GLU A 217 -28.89 -5.17 -21.41
CA GLU A 217 -28.93 -5.72 -22.76
C GLU A 217 -28.73 -7.24 -22.69
N GLY A 218 -29.65 -8.02 -23.26
CA GLY A 218 -29.55 -9.48 -23.22
C GLY A 218 -29.46 -10.06 -21.80
N GLY A 219 -30.02 -9.37 -20.80
CA GLY A 219 -29.94 -9.76 -19.39
C GLY A 219 -28.63 -9.41 -18.68
N LYS A 220 -27.70 -8.71 -19.34
CA LYS A 220 -26.43 -8.24 -18.76
C LYS A 220 -26.47 -6.75 -18.45
N PRO A 221 -25.82 -6.29 -17.36
CA PRO A 221 -25.62 -4.86 -17.12
C PRO A 221 -24.63 -4.29 -18.14
N VAL A 222 -24.97 -3.13 -18.70
CA VAL A 222 -24.11 -2.36 -19.59
C VAL A 222 -24.01 -0.93 -19.05
N LEU A 223 -22.84 -0.56 -18.54
CA LEU A 223 -22.60 0.76 -17.97
C LEU A 223 -21.98 1.68 -19.01
N THR A 224 -22.41 2.94 -19.05
CA THR A 224 -21.77 4.00 -19.84
C THR A 224 -21.21 5.07 -18.91
N PHE A 225 -19.95 5.45 -19.10
CA PHE A 225 -19.25 6.41 -18.23
C PHE A 225 -18.09 7.12 -18.95
N PRO A 226 -17.67 8.31 -18.47
CA PRO A 226 -16.51 9.00 -19.03
C PRO A 226 -15.19 8.32 -18.61
N ILE A 227 -14.15 8.44 -19.43
CA ILE A 227 -12.78 8.11 -19.01
C ILE A 227 -12.15 9.33 -18.31
N PRO A 228 -11.67 9.19 -17.07
CA PRO A 228 -11.02 10.29 -16.36
C PRO A 228 -9.83 10.87 -17.15
N SER A 229 -9.76 12.20 -17.25
CA SER A 229 -8.71 12.96 -17.95
C SER A 229 -8.55 12.72 -19.45
N VAL A 230 -9.53 12.08 -20.09
CA VAL A 230 -9.57 11.91 -21.55
C VAL A 230 -10.83 12.57 -22.10
N PRO A 231 -10.74 13.82 -22.59
CA PRO A 231 -11.89 14.53 -23.11
C PRO A 231 -12.58 13.78 -24.24
N ASN A 232 -13.92 13.83 -24.25
CA ASN A 232 -14.77 13.21 -25.28
C ASN A 232 -14.60 11.69 -25.43
N ALA A 233 -13.95 11.02 -24.47
CA ALA A 233 -13.92 9.57 -24.41
C ALA A 233 -15.08 9.04 -23.57
N THR A 234 -15.89 8.18 -24.17
CA THR A 234 -16.98 7.47 -23.51
C THR A 234 -16.70 5.98 -23.52
N ALA A 235 -16.72 5.37 -22.34
CA ALA A 235 -16.58 3.95 -22.14
C ALA A 235 -17.94 3.28 -21.98
N THR A 236 -18.05 2.06 -22.50
CA THR A 236 -19.18 1.16 -22.29
C THR A 236 -18.66 -0.17 -21.76
N ALA A 237 -19.00 -0.52 -20.51
CA ALA A 237 -18.62 -1.78 -19.88
C ALA A 237 -19.80 -2.76 -19.88
N THR A 238 -19.63 -3.93 -20.51
CA THR A 238 -20.56 -5.06 -20.39
C THR A 238 -20.08 -5.96 -19.26
N LEU A 239 -20.94 -6.23 -18.28
CA LEU A 239 -20.64 -7.11 -17.16
C LEU A 239 -21.20 -8.51 -17.39
N ASP A 240 -20.51 -9.54 -16.89
CA ASP A 240 -20.95 -10.92 -16.92
C ASP A 240 -22.00 -11.22 -15.82
N ALA A 241 -22.41 -12.48 -15.70
CA ALA A 241 -23.40 -12.91 -14.71
C ALA A 241 -22.92 -12.78 -13.25
N LYS A 242 -21.61 -12.57 -13.02
CA LYS A 242 -21.01 -12.28 -11.72
C LYS A 242 -20.71 -10.79 -11.54
N PHE A 243 -21.24 -9.94 -12.42
CA PHE A 243 -20.96 -8.50 -12.46
C PHE A 243 -19.48 -8.15 -12.67
N MET A 244 -18.66 -9.06 -13.20
CA MET A 244 -17.29 -8.77 -13.60
C MET A 244 -17.28 -8.26 -15.05
N ALA A 245 -16.49 -7.23 -15.35
CA ALA A 245 -16.40 -6.73 -16.72
C ALA A 245 -15.87 -7.83 -17.65
N GLU A 246 -16.67 -8.24 -18.65
CA GLU A 246 -16.21 -9.13 -19.72
C GLU A 246 -15.65 -8.34 -20.90
N ARG A 247 -16.14 -7.11 -21.08
CA ARG A 247 -15.73 -6.23 -22.16
C ARG A 247 -15.90 -4.76 -21.78
N VAL A 248 -14.93 -3.93 -22.14
CA VAL A 248 -15.00 -2.46 -22.08
C VAL A 248 -14.66 -1.89 -23.45
N VAL A 249 -15.55 -1.09 -24.02
CA VAL A 249 -15.33 -0.39 -25.29
C VAL A 249 -15.25 1.10 -25.04
N VAL A 250 -14.16 1.74 -25.43
CA VAL A 250 -13.97 3.18 -25.32
C VAL A 250 -13.99 3.81 -26.71
N LYS A 251 -14.89 4.76 -26.92
CA LYS A 251 -14.93 5.59 -28.14
C LYS A 251 -14.36 6.96 -27.83
N GLN A 252 -13.40 7.40 -28.64
CA GLN A 252 -12.80 8.74 -28.57
C GLN A 252 -12.72 9.31 -30.00
N GLY A 253 -13.72 10.12 -30.37
CA GLY A 253 -13.88 10.57 -31.75
C GLY A 253 -14.00 9.38 -32.71
N ALA A 254 -13.10 9.28 -33.69
CA ALA A 254 -13.06 8.18 -34.65
C ALA A 254 -12.32 6.93 -34.12
N LYS A 255 -11.59 7.03 -33.00
CA LYS A 255 -10.83 5.91 -32.43
C LYS A 255 -11.72 5.04 -31.55
N THR A 256 -11.57 3.74 -31.67
CA THR A 256 -12.23 2.75 -30.81
C THR A 256 -11.18 1.87 -30.16
N TYR A 257 -11.25 1.76 -28.83
CA TYR A 257 -10.46 0.85 -28.01
C TYR A 257 -11.39 -0.21 -27.44
N GLU A 258 -11.05 -1.49 -27.56
CA GLU A 258 -11.83 -2.58 -27.00
C GLU A 258 -10.94 -3.43 -26.10
N PHE A 259 -11.39 -3.65 -24.88
CA PHE A 259 -10.73 -4.49 -23.89
C PHE A 259 -11.65 -5.67 -23.56
N THR A 260 -11.15 -6.89 -23.63
CA THR A 260 -11.91 -8.09 -23.22
C THR A 260 -11.19 -8.83 -22.12
N TYR A 261 -11.97 -9.34 -21.17
CA TYR A 261 -11.48 -9.95 -19.94
C TYR A 261 -12.13 -11.32 -19.72
N SER A 262 -11.33 -12.28 -19.28
CA SER A 262 -11.80 -13.64 -19.00
C SER A 262 -10.93 -14.30 -17.94
N ASN A 263 -11.37 -15.47 -17.45
CA ASN A 263 -10.64 -16.28 -16.47
C ASN A 263 -10.33 -15.52 -15.17
N TYR A 264 -11.34 -14.82 -14.64
CA TYR A 264 -11.22 -14.13 -13.37
C TYR A 264 -10.96 -15.11 -12.22
N LYS A 265 -9.92 -14.84 -11.42
CA LYS A 265 -9.64 -15.48 -10.14
C LYS A 265 -8.73 -14.60 -9.28
N ASP A 266 -8.47 -15.02 -8.05
CA ASP A 266 -7.37 -14.47 -7.28
C ASP A 266 -6.04 -14.99 -7.87
N TRP A 267 -5.25 -14.08 -8.42
CA TRP A 267 -3.93 -14.35 -9.00
C TRP A 267 -2.79 -13.97 -8.06
N ASN A 268 -3.09 -13.59 -6.81
CA ASN A 268 -2.08 -13.28 -5.82
C ASN A 268 -1.24 -14.52 -5.49
N ASN A 269 -0.10 -14.29 -4.85
CA ASN A 269 0.72 -15.38 -4.34
C ASN A 269 -0.19 -16.34 -3.53
N PRO A 270 -0.22 -17.65 -3.81
CA PRO A 270 -1.08 -18.59 -3.08
C PRO A 270 -0.84 -18.63 -1.57
N LEU A 271 0.33 -18.18 -1.11
CA LEU A 271 0.63 -18.00 0.32
C LEU A 271 -0.01 -16.74 0.93
N ASN A 272 -0.40 -15.78 0.10
CA ASN A 272 -1.00 -14.49 0.44
C ASN A 272 -2.21 -14.18 -0.47
N PRO A 273 -3.29 -14.97 -0.45
CA PRO A 273 -4.50 -14.64 -1.21
C PRO A 273 -5.07 -13.30 -0.72
N ALA A 274 -5.50 -12.45 -1.66
CA ALA A 274 -6.08 -11.15 -1.34
C ALA A 274 -7.62 -11.17 -1.42
N GLU A 275 -8.19 -12.26 -1.92
CA GLU A 275 -9.62 -12.41 -2.22
C GLU A 275 -10.13 -11.33 -3.19
N ALA A 276 -9.22 -10.80 -4.02
CA ALA A 276 -9.49 -9.83 -5.07
C ALA A 276 -9.29 -10.49 -6.44
N PHE A 277 -10.27 -10.35 -7.33
CA PHE A 277 -10.32 -11.08 -8.60
C PHE A 277 -9.76 -10.25 -9.75
N TYR A 278 -8.83 -10.84 -10.49
CA TYR A 278 -8.18 -10.25 -11.66
C TYR A 278 -8.46 -11.10 -12.91
N ALA A 279 -8.62 -10.44 -14.04
CA ALA A 279 -8.80 -11.11 -15.33
C ALA A 279 -7.55 -11.91 -15.69
N GLY A 280 -7.68 -13.22 -15.85
CA GLY A 280 -6.58 -14.12 -16.22
C GLY A 280 -6.11 -14.01 -17.65
N ARG A 281 -6.94 -13.48 -18.54
CA ARG A 281 -6.57 -13.08 -19.90
C ARG A 281 -7.19 -11.74 -20.22
N MET A 282 -6.36 -10.84 -20.75
CA MET A 282 -6.72 -9.49 -21.14
C MET A 282 -6.30 -9.26 -22.59
N ILE A 283 -7.26 -8.88 -23.44
CA ILE A 283 -6.99 -8.55 -24.84
C ILE A 283 -7.36 -7.09 -25.04
N GLU A 284 -6.43 -6.30 -25.59
CA GLU A 284 -6.64 -4.93 -26.04
C GLU A 284 -6.66 -4.90 -27.56
N LYS A 285 -7.67 -4.25 -28.12
CA LYS A 285 -7.76 -3.94 -29.56
C LYS A 285 -7.87 -2.44 -29.77
N GLN A 286 -7.28 -1.98 -30.86
CA GLN A 286 -7.42 -0.62 -31.37
C GLN A 286 -7.98 -0.69 -32.79
N ASN A 287 -9.12 -0.05 -33.01
CA ASN A 287 -9.86 -0.06 -34.28
C ASN A 287 -10.06 -1.48 -34.85
N GLY A 288 -10.33 -2.46 -33.98
CA GLY A 288 -10.53 -3.87 -34.33
C GLY A 288 -9.26 -4.73 -34.41
N THR A 289 -8.07 -4.13 -34.45
CA THR A 289 -6.79 -4.85 -34.47
C THR A 289 -6.29 -5.14 -33.06
N VAL A 290 -5.93 -6.40 -32.77
CA VAL A 290 -5.33 -6.79 -31.48
C VAL A 290 -3.96 -6.15 -31.33
N VAL A 291 -3.79 -5.34 -30.29
CA VAL A 291 -2.52 -4.70 -29.93
C VAL A 291 -1.86 -5.37 -28.72
N ARG A 292 -2.64 -5.98 -27.82
CA ARG A 292 -2.12 -6.77 -26.69
C ARG A 292 -3.02 -7.97 -26.41
N ASP A 293 -2.41 -9.11 -26.07
CA ASP A 293 -3.08 -10.30 -25.55
C ASP A 293 -2.18 -10.89 -24.46
N ILE A 294 -2.54 -10.64 -23.20
CA ILE A 294 -1.72 -10.96 -22.04
C ILE A 294 -2.47 -11.96 -21.15
N THR A 295 -1.78 -13.04 -20.79
CA THR A 295 -2.20 -14.01 -19.79
C THR A 295 -1.52 -13.71 -18.47
N THR A 296 -2.30 -13.57 -17.40
CA THR A 296 -1.82 -13.33 -16.04
C THR A 296 -1.07 -14.53 -15.50
N THR A 297 0.01 -14.27 -14.77
CA THR A 297 0.76 -15.28 -14.03
C THR A 297 0.80 -15.00 -12.54
N LEU A 298 0.77 -13.73 -12.14
CA LEU A 298 0.83 -13.30 -10.74
C LEU A 298 0.22 -11.90 -10.60
N THR A 299 -0.43 -11.63 -9.47
CA THR A 299 -0.75 -10.28 -9.00
C THR A 299 -0.19 -10.07 -7.59
N GLU A 300 0.03 -8.83 -7.20
CA GLU A 300 0.20 -8.44 -5.80
C GLU A 300 -0.61 -7.16 -5.58
N THR A 301 -1.68 -7.32 -4.82
CA THR A 301 -2.76 -6.33 -4.80
C THR A 301 -2.62 -5.31 -3.70
N ALA A 302 -1.82 -5.60 -2.68
CA ALA A 302 -1.60 -4.72 -1.54
C ALA A 302 -0.22 -4.03 -1.62
N GLN A 303 0.35 -3.89 -2.83
CA GLN A 303 1.72 -3.40 -2.97
C GLN A 303 1.83 -1.94 -2.54
N MET A 304 2.60 -1.69 -1.49
CA MET A 304 2.80 -0.36 -0.94
C MET A 304 3.58 0.57 -1.86
N TYR A 305 4.64 0.10 -2.49
CA TYR A 305 5.61 0.97 -3.14
C TYR A 305 5.55 0.91 -4.67
N VAL A 306 4.51 1.52 -5.23
CA VAL A 306 4.35 1.73 -6.68
C VAL A 306 4.43 3.23 -6.98
N VAL A 307 5.59 3.67 -7.46
CA VAL A 307 5.87 5.09 -7.73
C VAL A 307 6.30 5.30 -9.18
N MET A 308 5.87 6.43 -9.75
CA MET A 308 6.24 6.87 -11.10
C MET A 308 6.58 8.36 -11.09
N PRO A 309 7.65 8.77 -10.40
CA PRO A 309 8.09 10.17 -10.43
C PRO A 309 8.39 10.57 -11.88
N VAL A 310 7.96 11.76 -12.28
CA VAL A 310 8.16 12.24 -13.66
C VAL A 310 9.55 12.87 -13.77
N PRO A 311 10.44 12.39 -14.66
CA PRO A 311 11.76 12.99 -14.87
C PRO A 311 11.68 14.46 -15.28
N ALA A 312 12.68 15.26 -14.90
CA ALA A 312 12.71 16.70 -15.22
C ALA A 312 12.68 16.97 -16.73
N SER A 313 13.34 16.13 -17.54
CA SER A 313 13.33 16.18 -19.01
C SER A 313 11.93 16.00 -19.59
N VAL A 314 11.16 15.04 -19.07
CA VAL A 314 9.78 14.76 -19.47
C VAL A 314 8.85 15.91 -19.07
N LYS A 315 9.00 16.43 -17.84
CA LYS A 315 8.25 17.62 -17.39
C LYS A 315 8.52 18.84 -18.28
N ALA A 316 9.76 19.03 -18.71
CA ALA A 316 10.13 20.14 -19.59
C ALA A 316 9.62 19.96 -21.03
N ALA A 317 9.59 18.72 -21.53
CA ALA A 317 9.22 18.42 -22.92
C ALA A 317 7.70 18.37 -23.16
N ILE A 318 6.91 18.01 -22.15
CA ILE A 318 5.46 17.84 -22.27
C ILE A 318 4.76 19.00 -21.59
N LYS A 319 3.88 19.69 -22.33
CA LYS A 319 2.93 20.65 -21.76
C LYS A 319 1.57 19.97 -21.63
N PRO A 320 1.13 19.59 -20.41
CA PRO A 320 -0.16 18.96 -20.19
C PRO A 320 -1.31 19.78 -20.78
N THR A 321 -2.13 19.15 -21.62
CA THR A 321 -3.39 19.73 -22.11
C THR A 321 -4.56 19.43 -21.17
N ASN A 322 -4.51 18.29 -20.47
CA ASN A 322 -5.51 17.84 -19.52
C ASN A 322 -4.84 17.49 -18.19
N GLN A 323 -5.48 17.83 -17.07
CA GLN A 323 -4.98 17.48 -15.74
C GLN A 323 -5.55 16.12 -15.30
N PRO A 324 -4.82 15.36 -14.44
CA PRO A 324 -5.39 14.20 -13.77
C PRO A 324 -6.64 14.60 -12.96
N PRO A 325 -7.54 13.67 -12.64
CA PRO A 325 -8.71 13.98 -11.85
C PRO A 325 -8.28 14.50 -10.48
N ASN A 326 -9.01 15.48 -9.94
CA ASN A 326 -8.78 15.97 -8.58
C ASN A 326 -9.35 14.97 -7.57
N TRP A 327 -8.70 13.83 -7.45
CA TRP A 327 -9.13 12.73 -6.61
C TRP A 327 -9.24 13.17 -5.14
N THR A 328 -10.44 13.05 -4.57
CA THR A 328 -10.59 13.23 -3.13
C THR A 328 -10.12 11.96 -2.42
N LEU A 329 -8.95 12.07 -1.79
CA LEU A 329 -8.60 11.27 -0.63
C LEU A 329 -8.97 12.13 0.57
N ALA A 330 -9.65 11.59 1.57
CA ALA A 330 -9.90 12.29 2.83
C ALA A 330 -8.52 12.59 3.48
N SER A 331 -7.93 13.73 3.11
CA SER A 331 -6.70 14.24 3.69
C SER A 331 -7.10 15.23 4.76
N ASN A 332 -6.49 15.10 5.94
CA ASN A 332 -6.62 16.13 6.94
C ASN A 332 -6.03 17.42 6.37
N ALA A 333 -6.68 18.55 6.62
CA ALA A 333 -6.14 19.86 6.24
C ALA A 333 -4.71 20.01 6.78
N PRO A 334 -3.84 20.78 6.09
CA PRO A 334 -2.49 21.06 6.56
C PRO A 334 -2.51 21.55 8.00
N ALA A 335 -1.61 20.99 8.81
CA ALA A 335 -1.57 21.28 10.22
C ALA A 335 -1.23 22.76 10.42
N THR A 336 -2.14 23.53 11.00
CA THR A 336 -1.99 24.98 11.21
C THR A 336 -2.08 25.31 12.69
N GLN A 337 -1.19 26.18 13.17
CA GLN A 337 -1.25 26.68 14.54
C GLN A 337 -2.36 27.71 14.68
N THR A 338 -3.22 27.54 15.67
CA THR A 338 -4.36 28.42 15.98
C THR A 338 -4.31 29.00 17.39
N ALA A 339 -3.32 28.62 18.21
CA ALA A 339 -3.18 29.11 19.58
C ALA A 339 -3.21 30.65 19.67
N ALA A 340 -4.04 31.16 20.59
CA ALA A 340 -4.20 32.58 20.90
C ALA A 340 -3.53 32.99 22.23
N VAL A 341 -2.83 32.06 22.88
CA VAL A 341 -2.14 32.28 24.16
C VAL A 341 -0.72 32.79 23.90
N VAL A 342 -0.21 33.63 24.80
CA VAL A 342 1.17 34.12 24.77
C VAL A 342 2.14 32.94 24.90
N THR A 343 3.13 32.86 24.00
CA THR A 343 4.19 31.83 24.07
C THR A 343 5.07 32.04 25.30
N PRO A 344 5.18 31.06 26.21
CA PRO A 344 6.14 31.11 27.32
C PRO A 344 7.58 31.18 26.80
N ARG A 345 8.45 31.93 27.49
CA ARG A 345 9.85 32.13 27.10
C ARG A 345 10.77 31.93 28.29
N LEU A 346 11.99 31.46 28.01
CA LEU A 346 13.07 31.41 28.99
C LEU A 346 13.74 32.77 29.15
N ALA A 347 14.66 32.87 30.11
CA ALA A 347 15.40 34.10 30.40
C ALA A 347 16.30 34.57 29.24
N ASP A 348 16.72 33.65 28.36
CA ASP A 348 17.47 33.95 27.14
C ASP A 348 16.60 34.51 26.00
N GLY A 349 15.28 34.59 26.21
CA GLY A 349 14.31 35.12 25.26
C GLY A 349 13.78 34.09 24.26
N HIS A 350 14.33 32.87 24.20
CA HIS A 350 13.79 31.82 23.33
C HIS A 350 12.48 31.24 23.89
N PRO A 351 11.59 30.71 23.03
CA PRO A 351 10.42 29.98 23.50
C PRO A 351 10.82 28.82 24.42
N ASP A 352 10.17 28.72 25.58
CA ASP A 352 10.33 27.55 26.43
C ASP A 352 9.65 26.37 25.75
N MET A 353 10.35 25.29 25.49
CA MET A 353 9.82 24.06 24.86
C MET A 353 9.41 23.02 25.91
N THR A 354 9.69 23.26 27.20
CA THR A 354 9.41 22.33 28.29
C THR A 354 7.92 22.05 28.39
N GLY A 355 7.57 20.75 28.42
CA GLY A 355 6.18 20.34 28.52
C GLY A 355 5.93 18.90 28.12
N ASN A 356 4.69 18.47 28.34
CA ASN A 356 4.18 17.21 27.83
C ASN A 356 3.37 17.50 26.57
N TRP A 357 3.74 16.85 25.48
CA TRP A 357 3.22 17.12 24.15
C TRP A 357 2.46 15.91 23.60
N ALA A 358 1.39 16.17 22.86
CA ALA A 358 0.64 15.17 22.12
C ALA A 358 0.43 15.65 20.69
N GLY A 359 0.68 14.77 19.73
CA GLY A 359 0.37 15.00 18.33
C GLY A 359 -0.31 13.78 17.73
N PRO A 360 -0.94 13.92 16.56
CA PRO A 360 -1.41 12.77 15.81
C PRO A 360 -0.21 11.88 15.43
N PRO A 361 -0.35 10.54 15.42
CA PRO A 361 0.72 9.62 15.05
C PRO A 361 1.28 9.96 13.66
N LEU A 362 2.53 9.57 13.40
CA LEU A 362 3.10 9.75 12.08
C LEU A 362 2.35 8.89 11.06
N VAL A 363 2.23 9.38 9.83
CA VAL A 363 1.53 8.65 8.76
C VAL A 363 2.20 7.31 8.50
N ILE A 364 3.53 7.26 8.64
CA ILE A 364 4.37 6.08 8.38
C ILE A 364 4.40 5.04 9.51
N THR A 365 3.86 5.35 10.70
CA THR A 365 3.80 4.38 11.81
C THR A 365 2.53 3.53 11.77
N GLY A 366 1.50 3.99 11.06
CA GLY A 366 0.25 3.25 10.81
C GLY A 366 -0.56 2.98 12.09
N SER A 367 -1.75 2.38 11.94
CA SER A 367 -2.60 1.91 13.04
C SER A 367 -3.10 0.50 12.72
N GLY A 368 -2.85 -0.49 13.59
CA GLY A 368 -3.35 -1.87 13.45
C GLY A 368 -2.29 -2.97 13.60
N THR A 369 -2.71 -4.24 13.46
CA THR A 369 -1.86 -5.44 13.56
C THR A 369 -1.01 -5.63 12.29
N ARG A 370 0.12 -6.36 12.36
CA ARG A 370 1.05 -6.52 11.22
C ARG A 370 0.67 -7.68 10.29
N ARG A 371 0.99 -7.55 8.99
CA ARG A 371 0.94 -8.61 7.96
C ARG A 371 1.81 -9.79 8.39
N CYS A 372 1.27 -10.99 8.61
CA CYS A 372 2.16 -12.13 8.85
C CYS A 372 3.00 -12.47 7.59
N GLY A 373 4.13 -13.12 7.79
CA GLY A 373 4.93 -13.63 6.69
C GLY A 373 4.24 -14.83 6.03
N PRO A 374 4.49 -15.10 4.74
CA PRO A 374 4.07 -16.29 4.01
C PRO A 374 4.36 -17.64 4.70
N THR A 375 5.25 -17.67 5.68
CA THR A 375 5.63 -18.86 6.44
C THR A 375 5.05 -18.90 7.86
N GLN A 376 4.13 -18.01 8.24
CA GLN A 376 3.57 -17.92 9.61
C GLN A 376 2.16 -18.54 9.76
N LEU A 377 1.82 -19.54 8.92
CA LEU A 377 0.59 -20.32 9.05
C LEU A 377 0.60 -21.19 10.32
N PRO A 378 -0.55 -21.58 10.91
CA PRO A 378 -0.58 -22.59 11.96
C PRO A 378 0.22 -23.84 11.55
N GLY A 379 1.17 -24.26 12.39
CA GLY A 379 2.15 -25.33 12.10
C GLY A 379 3.43 -24.88 11.37
N THR A 380 3.60 -23.59 11.08
CA THR A 380 4.79 -23.03 10.39
C THR A 380 5.24 -21.70 11.00
N GLY A 381 6.51 -21.33 10.82
CA GLY A 381 7.03 -19.99 11.18
C GLY A 381 7.36 -19.82 12.66
N ILE A 382 7.58 -18.57 13.07
CA ILE A 382 8.08 -18.19 14.42
C ILE A 382 7.04 -18.49 15.54
N ASN A 383 5.78 -18.80 15.19
CA ASN A 383 4.74 -19.12 16.18
C ASN A 383 3.85 -20.31 15.72
N PRO A 384 4.41 -21.52 15.61
CA PRO A 384 3.77 -22.65 14.94
C PRO A 384 2.60 -23.25 15.73
N GLU A 385 2.53 -23.06 17.05
CA GLU A 385 1.44 -23.59 17.90
C GLU A 385 0.15 -22.76 17.82
N ILE A 386 0.27 -21.46 17.56
CA ILE A 386 -0.85 -20.51 17.56
C ILE A 386 -1.23 -20.10 16.12
N GLY A 387 -0.27 -20.10 15.19
CA GLY A 387 -0.42 -19.45 13.88
C GLY A 387 -0.76 -17.97 14.00
N CYS A 388 -1.31 -17.37 12.95
CA CYS A 388 -1.97 -16.07 13.06
C CYS A 388 -3.34 -16.25 13.72
N LYS A 389 -3.69 -15.42 14.72
CA LYS A 389 -5.00 -15.51 15.40
C LYS A 389 -6.12 -14.98 14.51
N THR A 390 -7.36 -15.33 14.78
CA THR A 390 -8.57 -14.90 14.02
C THR A 390 -8.76 -13.38 13.88
N GLY A 391 -8.21 -12.57 14.79
CA GLY A 391 -8.14 -11.10 14.68
C GLY A 391 -6.94 -10.58 13.87
N GLN A 392 -6.02 -11.45 13.46
CA GLN A 392 -5.01 -11.20 12.44
C GLN A 392 -5.56 -11.68 11.09
N ASP A 393 -6.29 -12.80 11.01
CA ASP A 393 -6.97 -13.37 9.80
C ASP A 393 -7.89 -12.41 9.06
N ASN A 394 -8.73 -11.65 9.77
CA ASN A 394 -9.57 -10.61 9.18
C ASN A 394 -8.77 -9.32 8.87
N PHE A 395 -7.67 -9.10 9.60
CA PHE A 395 -6.76 -7.98 9.35
C PHE A 395 -5.86 -8.26 8.13
N TRP A 396 -5.53 -9.48 7.74
CA TRP A 396 -4.73 -9.79 6.55
C TRP A 396 -5.38 -9.49 5.18
N VAL A 397 -6.70 -9.30 5.16
CA VAL A 397 -7.45 -9.03 3.93
C VAL A 397 -7.90 -7.58 3.88
N ASP A 398 -7.90 -6.86 5.02
CA ASP A 398 -8.36 -5.47 5.15
C ASP A 398 -7.25 -4.51 5.63
N TYR A 399 -6.35 -4.88 6.55
CA TYR A 399 -5.21 -4.05 7.04
C TYR A 399 -4.28 -3.65 5.91
N GLU A 400 -4.00 -4.60 5.03
CA GLU A 400 -3.31 -4.47 3.75
C GLU A 400 -3.80 -3.27 2.96
N TRP A 401 -5.05 -2.86 3.20
CA TRP A 401 -5.87 -1.91 2.45
C TRP A 401 -6.33 -0.68 3.25
N ILE A 402 -6.41 -0.75 4.58
CA ILE A 402 -6.88 0.34 5.46
C ILE A 402 -5.76 1.07 6.22
N SER A 403 -4.54 0.52 6.28
CA SER A 403 -3.48 1.12 7.10
C SER A 403 -2.90 2.39 6.47
N PRO A 404 -2.88 3.55 7.16
CA PRO A 404 -2.34 4.81 6.63
C PRO A 404 -0.83 4.82 6.37
N SER A 405 -0.08 3.84 6.91
CA SER A 405 1.33 3.63 6.59
C SER A 405 1.53 3.01 5.20
N ARG A 406 0.59 2.15 4.81
CA ARG A 406 0.28 1.83 3.40
C ARG A 406 -0.51 3.04 2.84
N PHE A 407 -0.86 3.25 1.59
CA PHE A 407 -1.79 4.34 1.11
C PHE A 407 -1.68 5.84 1.53
N GLY A 408 -0.94 6.25 2.56
CA GLY A 408 -0.80 7.63 3.01
C GLY A 408 -0.06 8.48 1.96
N PRO A 409 -0.39 9.79 1.86
CA PRO A 409 0.04 10.63 0.75
C PRO A 409 1.51 11.11 0.80
N SER A 410 2.32 10.68 1.77
CA SER A 410 3.72 11.10 1.88
C SER A 410 4.64 9.92 2.13
N ARG A 411 5.22 9.40 1.05
CA ARG A 411 6.26 8.38 1.06
C ARG A 411 7.53 8.94 0.40
N PRO A 412 8.71 8.52 0.86
CA PRO A 412 9.96 8.92 0.24
C PRO A 412 10.06 8.37 -1.20
N ASN A 413 10.73 9.11 -2.09
CA ASN A 413 11.05 8.64 -3.44
C ASN A 413 12.44 7.98 -3.42
N TYR A 414 12.48 6.64 -3.45
CA TYR A 414 13.72 5.87 -3.53
C TYR A 414 14.26 5.85 -4.95
N LYS A 415 15.57 5.66 -5.08
CA LYS A 415 16.20 5.34 -6.36
C LYS A 415 15.64 4.03 -6.93
N PRO A 416 15.56 3.89 -8.27
CA PRO A 416 14.89 2.76 -8.91
C PRO A 416 15.42 1.38 -8.50
N GLU A 417 16.73 1.26 -8.23
CA GLU A 417 17.38 0.04 -7.79
C GLU A 417 16.84 -0.53 -6.47
N PHE A 418 16.16 0.29 -5.64
CA PHE A 418 15.60 -0.14 -4.37
C PHE A 418 14.11 -0.46 -4.42
N TRP A 419 13.38 -0.14 -5.49
CA TRP A 419 11.92 -0.30 -5.52
C TRP A 419 11.49 -1.73 -5.22
N ASP A 420 12.11 -2.73 -5.86
CA ASP A 420 11.80 -4.15 -5.60
C ASP A 420 12.17 -4.59 -4.18
N LYS A 421 13.23 -4.01 -3.59
CA LYS A 421 13.61 -4.26 -2.19
C LYS A 421 12.55 -3.72 -1.23
N ILE A 422 12.05 -2.50 -1.44
CA ILE A 422 10.97 -1.93 -0.61
C ILE A 422 9.70 -2.78 -0.72
N GLN A 423 9.33 -3.17 -1.95
CA GLN A 423 8.20 -4.05 -2.21
C GLN A 423 8.33 -5.41 -1.50
N TYR A 424 9.54 -5.98 -1.48
CA TYR A 424 9.85 -7.20 -0.74
C TYR A 424 9.75 -7.00 0.77
N LEU A 425 10.42 -5.97 1.32
CA LEU A 425 10.43 -5.72 2.76
C LEU A 425 9.04 -5.43 3.31
N ASP A 426 8.19 -4.76 2.52
CA ASP A 426 6.78 -4.60 2.86
C ASP A 426 6.05 -5.96 2.91
N ALA A 427 6.24 -6.80 1.90
CA ALA A 427 5.62 -8.12 1.85
C ALA A 427 6.09 -9.07 2.97
N TRP A 428 7.32 -8.87 3.45
CA TRP A 428 7.95 -9.70 4.47
C TRP A 428 8.20 -8.97 5.78
N THR A 429 7.43 -7.92 6.07
CA THR A 429 7.66 -7.05 7.24
C THR A 429 7.74 -7.83 8.55
N ASN A 430 6.92 -8.85 8.79
CA ASN A 430 7.01 -9.62 10.04
C ASN A 430 8.28 -10.46 10.19
N LYS A 431 8.96 -10.77 9.09
CA LYS A 431 10.21 -11.52 9.06
C LYS A 431 11.42 -10.58 9.10
N GLU A 432 11.37 -9.50 8.33
CA GLU A 432 12.53 -8.64 8.06
C GLU A 432 12.57 -7.39 8.94
N ASP A 433 11.46 -6.98 9.57
CA ASP A 433 11.41 -5.75 10.36
C ASP A 433 12.24 -5.88 11.66
N PRO A 434 13.29 -5.05 11.84
CA PRO A 434 14.21 -5.11 12.97
C PRO A 434 13.54 -5.03 14.34
N VAL A 435 12.39 -4.33 14.43
CA VAL A 435 11.61 -4.25 15.67
C VAL A 435 11.16 -5.64 16.14
N MET A 436 11.11 -6.63 15.24
CA MET A 436 10.82 -8.01 15.56
C MET A 436 11.98 -8.73 16.26
N THR A 437 13.11 -8.07 16.47
CA THR A 437 14.29 -8.58 17.18
C THR A 437 14.69 -7.70 18.36
N CYS A 438 13.71 -7.00 18.96
CA CYS A 438 13.90 -6.10 20.12
C CYS A 438 14.80 -4.89 19.87
N GLN A 439 15.11 -4.57 18.61
CA GLN A 439 15.83 -3.37 18.23
C GLN A 439 14.93 -2.12 18.39
N PRO A 440 15.51 -0.95 18.73
CA PRO A 440 14.78 0.32 18.73
C PRO A 440 14.14 0.63 17.37
N LEU A 441 13.06 1.42 17.37
CA LEU A 441 12.39 1.82 16.12
C LEU A 441 13.26 2.75 15.27
N GLY A 442 14.10 3.56 15.91
CA GLY A 442 14.84 4.65 15.28
C GLY A 442 13.94 5.81 14.85
N LEU A 443 14.53 6.79 14.15
CA LEU A 443 13.81 7.94 13.62
C LEU A 443 13.63 7.83 12.10
N PRO A 444 12.55 8.40 11.55
CA PRO A 444 11.41 9.04 12.23
C PRO A 444 10.41 8.08 12.87
N ARG A 445 10.56 6.76 12.73
CA ARG A 445 9.55 5.76 13.13
C ARG A 445 9.09 5.84 14.59
N GLN A 446 9.96 6.22 15.52
CA GLN A 446 9.58 6.40 16.93
C GLN A 446 8.52 7.51 17.12
N GLY A 447 8.44 8.46 16.19
CA GLY A 447 7.49 9.56 16.25
C GLY A 447 8.04 10.82 16.91
N THR A 448 7.12 11.70 17.29
CA THR A 448 7.42 13.00 17.93
C THR A 448 7.57 12.84 19.44
N PRO A 449 8.32 13.72 20.14
CA PRO A 449 8.48 13.60 21.59
C PRO A 449 7.15 13.75 22.32
N ASN A 450 6.95 12.92 23.34
CA ASN A 450 5.82 13.02 24.27
C ASN A 450 6.10 13.99 25.42
N ARG A 451 7.38 14.22 25.72
CA ARG A 451 7.83 15.20 26.69
C ARG A 451 9.14 15.82 26.25
N ILE A 452 9.26 17.13 26.49
CA ILE A 452 10.48 17.90 26.27
C ILE A 452 10.90 18.50 27.60
N ILE A 453 12.19 18.42 27.90
CA ILE A 453 12.84 19.18 28.97
C ILE A 453 13.87 20.09 28.31
N GLN A 454 13.78 21.40 28.55
CA GLN A 454 14.75 22.37 28.08
C GLN A 454 15.60 22.87 29.26
N THR A 455 16.91 22.82 29.09
CA THR A 455 17.89 23.49 29.95
C THR A 455 18.48 24.68 29.18
N PRO A 456 19.35 25.50 29.79
CA PRO A 456 20.06 26.55 29.07
C PRO A 456 20.98 26.04 27.95
N THR A 457 21.37 24.75 27.98
CA THR A 457 22.36 24.18 27.07
C THR A 457 21.89 22.96 26.31
N ASP A 458 20.76 22.35 26.67
CA ASP A 458 20.33 21.07 26.11
C ASP A 458 18.79 21.00 26.01
N ILE A 459 18.33 20.26 25.01
CA ILE A 459 16.94 19.87 24.81
C ILE A 459 16.88 18.35 24.93
N ILE A 460 16.09 17.83 25.87
CA ILE A 460 15.92 16.39 26.05
C ILE A 460 14.52 16.00 25.57
N PHE A 461 14.47 15.13 24.57
CA PHE A 461 13.26 14.52 24.07
C PHE A 461 13.04 13.17 24.74
N PHE A 462 11.81 12.94 25.19
CA PHE A 462 11.35 11.63 25.66
C PHE A 462 10.22 11.13 24.77
N TYR A 463 10.36 9.89 24.31
CA TYR A 463 9.40 9.23 23.45
C TYR A 463 8.57 8.22 24.23
N GLY A 464 7.30 8.05 23.82
CA GLY A 464 6.40 7.04 24.35
C GLY A 464 6.74 5.64 23.85
N ASN A 465 6.10 4.63 24.44
CA ASN A 465 6.17 3.25 23.96
C ASN A 465 5.08 2.97 22.91
N ASN A 466 5.23 1.85 22.21
CA ASN A 466 4.26 1.32 21.25
C ASN A 466 3.87 2.32 20.14
N SER A 467 4.79 3.22 19.75
CA SER A 467 4.55 4.28 18.76
C SER A 467 4.09 3.78 17.39
N ASP A 468 4.42 2.53 17.07
CA ASP A 468 4.02 1.89 15.82
C ASP A 468 2.98 0.78 16.02
N TYR A 469 2.36 0.58 17.19
CA TYR A 469 1.40 -0.52 17.49
C TYR A 469 1.92 -1.96 17.41
N GLY A 470 3.22 -2.18 17.23
CA GLY A 470 3.77 -3.52 17.38
C GLY A 470 5.16 -3.55 18.01
N GLY A 471 5.58 -2.45 18.60
CA GLY A 471 6.90 -2.30 19.20
C GLY A 471 7.22 -0.83 19.44
N GLY A 472 8.43 -0.58 19.92
CA GLY A 472 8.87 0.72 20.41
C GLY A 472 8.82 0.76 21.93
N ASN A 473 9.98 0.93 22.54
CA ASN A 473 10.11 1.14 23.96
C ASN A 473 10.10 2.65 24.26
N TYR A 474 10.05 2.99 25.54
CA TYR A 474 10.38 4.33 25.99
C TYR A 474 11.86 4.59 25.72
N GLU A 475 12.13 5.68 25.02
CA GLU A 475 13.46 6.05 24.57
C GLU A 475 13.64 7.56 24.79
N TYR A 476 14.89 8.02 24.79
CA TYR A 476 15.21 9.43 24.92
C TYR A 476 16.27 9.85 23.92
N ARG A 477 16.31 11.14 23.63
CA ARG A 477 17.35 11.77 22.81
C ARG A 477 17.79 13.06 23.47
N ASP A 478 19.10 13.19 23.67
CA ASP A 478 19.75 14.40 24.16
C ASP A 478 20.23 15.25 22.98
N ILE A 479 19.89 16.53 22.99
CA ILE A 479 20.11 17.47 21.88
C ILE A 479 20.78 18.73 22.44
N PRO A 480 22.11 18.81 22.36
CA PRO A 480 22.85 19.99 22.77
C PRO A 480 22.47 21.22 21.96
N THR A 481 22.38 22.36 22.63
CA THR A 481 22.05 23.69 22.05
C THR A 481 23.09 24.76 22.41
N ASP A 482 24.17 24.39 23.08
CA ASP A 482 25.26 25.28 23.52
C ASP A 482 26.24 25.71 22.41
N GLY A 483 25.94 25.37 21.16
CA GLY A 483 26.78 25.70 20.00
C GLY A 483 28.03 24.81 19.84
N ARG A 484 28.14 23.71 20.61
CA ARG A 484 29.23 22.75 20.41
C ARG A 484 29.18 22.15 19.01
N LYS A 485 30.36 21.85 18.46
CA LYS A 485 30.47 21.12 17.19
C LYS A 485 30.20 19.63 17.42
N ARG A 486 29.63 18.98 16.40
CA ARG A 486 29.55 17.52 16.35
C ARG A 486 30.98 16.94 16.37
N PRO A 487 31.29 15.89 17.16
CA PRO A 487 32.60 15.25 17.12
C PRO A 487 32.85 14.60 15.76
N ASP A 488 34.11 14.60 15.30
CA ASP A 488 34.49 14.10 13.97
C ASP A 488 34.37 12.57 13.82
N THR A 489 34.48 11.84 14.93
CA THR A 489 34.37 10.37 14.97
C THR A 489 33.41 9.95 16.07
N VAL A 490 32.27 9.39 15.69
CA VAL A 490 31.25 8.95 16.65
C VAL A 490 30.64 7.65 16.17
N GLU A 491 30.30 6.80 17.13
CA GLU A 491 29.52 5.59 16.88
C GLU A 491 28.17 5.94 16.25
N ALA A 492 27.58 5.00 15.51
CA ALA A 492 26.24 5.15 14.96
C ALA A 492 25.18 4.89 16.04
N TYR A 493 24.11 5.70 16.05
CA TYR A 493 23.05 5.65 17.05
C TYR A 493 21.68 5.35 16.42
N TYR A 494 20.78 4.68 17.14
CA TYR A 494 19.40 4.46 16.70
C TYR A 494 18.62 5.77 16.49
N TYR A 495 18.92 6.80 17.28
CA TYR A 495 18.25 8.10 17.27
C TYR A 495 19.10 9.22 16.65
N GLY A 496 20.23 8.85 16.06
CA GLY A 496 21.23 9.75 15.53
C GLY A 496 21.91 10.60 16.60
N LEU A 497 22.88 11.38 16.16
CA LEU A 497 23.60 12.37 16.94
C LEU A 497 23.09 13.76 16.59
N SER A 498 22.31 14.35 17.47
CA SER A 498 21.63 15.63 17.22
C SER A 498 22.41 16.83 17.73
N ILE A 499 22.30 17.97 17.03
CA ILE A 499 22.74 19.29 17.49
C ILE A 499 21.62 20.28 17.19
N GLY A 500 21.21 21.04 18.20
CA GLY A 500 20.18 22.07 18.10
C GLY A 500 20.78 23.48 17.99
N LYS A 501 20.11 24.34 17.25
CA LYS A 501 20.39 25.78 17.17
C LYS A 501 19.09 26.57 17.06
N TRP A 502 19.11 27.81 17.52
CA TRP A 502 17.96 28.71 17.38
C TRP A 502 18.09 29.59 16.13
N GLU A 503 17.04 29.62 15.32
CA GLU A 503 16.84 30.56 14.22
C GLU A 503 15.62 31.43 14.56
N GLY A 504 15.85 32.53 15.27
CA GLY A 504 14.78 33.32 15.87
C GLY A 504 14.02 32.51 16.94
N ASP A 505 12.72 32.32 16.72
CA ASP A 505 11.84 31.54 17.61
C ASP A 505 11.75 30.05 17.21
N THR A 506 12.49 29.62 16.19
CA THR A 506 12.48 28.24 15.71
C THR A 506 13.71 27.50 16.20
N LEU A 507 13.50 26.38 16.90
CA LEU A 507 14.56 25.42 17.20
C LEU A 507 14.79 24.55 15.96
N VAL A 508 15.99 24.59 15.40
CA VAL A 508 16.43 23.74 14.29
C VAL A 508 17.36 22.67 14.85
N ILE A 509 17.00 21.41 14.64
CA ILE A 509 17.79 20.25 15.06
C ILE A 509 18.34 19.57 13.81
N ASP A 510 19.65 19.43 13.75
CA ASP A 510 20.40 18.70 12.74
C ASP A 510 20.84 17.36 13.34
N SER A 511 20.56 16.24 12.67
CA SER A 511 20.90 14.90 13.16
C SER A 511 21.55 14.04 12.08
N THR A 512 22.67 13.39 12.38
CA THR A 512 23.37 12.41 11.50
C THR A 512 23.79 11.17 12.29
N ASN A 513 24.66 10.31 11.74
CA ASN A 513 25.25 9.15 12.41
C ASN A 513 24.18 8.16 12.89
N PHE A 514 23.22 7.85 12.02
CA PHE A 514 22.23 6.82 12.29
C PHE A 514 22.81 5.44 12.00
N VAL A 515 22.37 4.42 12.74
CA VAL A 515 22.56 3.03 12.31
C VAL A 515 21.67 2.76 11.09
N ASP A 516 22.13 1.96 10.14
CA ASP A 516 21.38 1.58 8.93
C ASP A 516 20.44 0.39 9.16
N THR A 517 20.34 -0.08 10.41
CA THR A 517 19.54 -1.24 10.79
C THR A 517 18.09 -0.89 11.09
N THR A 518 17.72 0.39 11.16
CA THR A 518 16.33 0.84 11.40
C THR A 518 15.61 1.22 10.11
N TRP A 519 14.29 1.35 10.19
CA TRP A 519 13.44 1.78 9.08
C TRP A 519 12.79 3.11 9.42
N PHE A 520 12.61 3.98 8.43
CA PHE A 520 11.83 5.20 8.57
C PHE A 520 10.40 4.93 9.07
N GLY A 521 9.80 3.83 8.65
CA GLY A 521 8.43 3.48 9.00
C GLY A 521 8.09 2.02 8.70
N ARG A 522 6.85 1.63 8.98
CA ARG A 522 6.34 0.31 8.60
C ARG A 522 6.38 0.14 7.07
N GLY A 523 6.45 -1.11 6.62
CA GLY A 523 6.41 -1.44 5.19
C GLY A 523 7.75 -1.30 4.48
N GLY A 524 8.86 -1.53 5.19
CA GLY A 524 10.17 -1.66 4.57
C GLY A 524 10.81 -0.35 4.11
N LEU A 525 10.38 0.79 4.65
CA LEU A 525 10.93 2.10 4.31
C LEU A 525 12.33 2.27 4.94
N ILE A 526 13.36 1.67 4.34
CA ILE A 526 14.74 1.64 4.84
C ILE A 526 15.49 2.96 4.62
N HIS A 527 16.59 3.13 5.34
CA HIS A 527 17.55 4.20 5.12
C HIS A 527 18.99 3.68 5.21
N SER A 528 19.93 4.46 4.68
CA SER A 528 21.37 4.20 4.80
C SER A 528 21.93 4.81 6.09
N ALA A 529 23.23 4.59 6.31
CA ALA A 529 23.99 5.27 7.35
C ALA A 529 24.24 6.76 7.03
N ASP A 530 24.11 7.15 5.74
CA ASP A 530 24.23 8.53 5.26
C ASP A 530 22.95 9.35 5.47
N MET A 531 21.97 8.81 6.21
CA MET A 531 20.78 9.53 6.62
C MET A 531 21.15 10.82 7.37
N HIS A 532 20.59 11.93 6.93
CA HIS A 532 20.63 13.23 7.57
C HIS A 532 19.21 13.73 7.80
N MET A 533 18.89 14.13 9.02
CA MET A 533 17.54 14.56 9.39
C MET A 533 17.58 15.97 9.96
N ILE A 534 16.73 16.84 9.40
CA ILE A 534 16.52 18.21 9.84
C ILE A 534 15.12 18.33 10.41
N GLU A 535 15.03 18.79 11.65
CA GLU A 535 13.77 19.01 12.36
C GLU A 535 13.65 20.49 12.72
N LYS A 536 12.47 21.08 12.52
CA LYS A 536 12.18 22.47 12.88
C LYS A 536 10.97 22.53 13.81
N LEU A 537 11.15 23.09 14.99
CA LEU A 537 10.11 23.24 16.01
C LEU A 537 9.87 24.72 16.26
N THR A 538 8.63 25.18 16.02
CA THR A 538 8.22 26.56 16.27
C THR A 538 7.05 26.58 17.24
N ARG A 539 7.23 27.14 18.45
CA ARG A 539 6.19 27.18 19.49
C ARG A 539 5.33 28.45 19.37
N LYS A 540 4.01 28.28 19.37
CA LYS A 540 3.01 29.35 19.48
C LYS A 540 2.02 29.00 20.59
N GLY A 541 2.08 29.72 21.71
CA GLY A 541 1.26 29.42 22.90
C GLY A 541 1.45 27.98 23.37
N ASP A 542 0.38 27.19 23.27
CA ASP A 542 0.33 25.78 23.69
C ASP A 542 0.45 24.80 22.51
N GLU A 543 0.97 25.27 21.37
CA GLU A 543 1.17 24.47 20.16
C GLU A 543 2.62 24.55 19.68
N ILE A 544 3.17 23.43 19.20
CA ILE A 544 4.45 23.38 18.47
C ILE A 544 4.15 22.92 17.04
N LEU A 545 4.51 23.74 16.06
CA LEU A 545 4.64 23.31 14.67
C LEU A 545 5.95 22.56 14.54
N TYR A 546 5.86 21.29 14.15
CA TYR A 546 6.98 20.39 13.96
C TYR A 546 7.05 19.96 12.50
N GLN A 547 8.16 20.34 11.87
CA GLN A 547 8.48 20.03 10.49
C GLN A 547 9.72 19.14 10.45
N MET A 548 9.76 18.21 9.50
CA MET A 548 10.85 17.25 9.38
C MET A 548 11.20 17.03 7.90
N THR A 549 12.49 17.10 7.60
CA THR A 549 13.05 16.80 6.28
C THR A 549 14.16 15.76 6.46
N ILE A 550 14.15 14.73 5.64
CA ILE A 550 15.14 13.65 5.66
C ILE A 550 15.85 13.61 4.32
N GLU A 551 17.17 13.60 4.38
CA GLU A 551 18.07 13.45 3.25
C GLU A 551 18.79 12.11 3.39
N ASP A 552 18.85 11.35 2.31
CA ASP A 552 19.62 10.11 2.24
C ASP A 552 20.06 9.94 0.78
N PRO A 553 21.23 10.51 0.41
CA PRO A 553 21.67 10.52 -0.97
C PRO A 553 22.05 9.13 -1.48
N GLU A 554 22.19 8.12 -0.61
CA GLU A 554 22.41 6.74 -1.03
C GLU A 554 21.11 6.13 -1.56
N TYR A 555 20.00 6.27 -0.83
CA TYR A 555 18.75 5.58 -1.14
C TYR A 555 17.68 6.45 -1.82
N LEU A 556 17.64 7.75 -1.57
CA LEU A 556 16.59 8.66 -2.07
C LEU A 556 17.04 9.41 -3.33
N ILE A 557 16.08 9.78 -4.18
CA ILE A 557 16.32 10.65 -5.35
C ILE A 557 16.25 12.14 -4.99
N GLU A 558 15.57 12.47 -3.90
CA GLU A 558 15.37 13.84 -3.40
C GLU A 558 15.10 13.81 -1.88
N PRO A 559 15.33 14.94 -1.17
CA PRO A 559 14.95 15.05 0.24
C PRO A 559 13.47 14.75 0.46
N TRP A 560 13.16 13.94 1.47
CA TRP A 560 11.80 13.62 1.85
C TRP A 560 11.28 14.59 2.91
N VAL A 561 10.35 15.45 2.49
CA VAL A 561 9.64 16.38 3.37
C VAL A 561 8.39 15.69 3.92
N MET A 562 8.36 15.48 5.23
CA MET A 562 7.21 14.88 5.89
C MET A 562 6.08 15.89 6.09
N PRO A 563 4.81 15.45 6.18
CA PRO A 563 3.70 16.36 6.47
C PRO A 563 3.87 17.01 7.84
N ASP A 564 3.68 18.33 7.88
CA ASP A 564 3.75 19.13 9.10
C ASP A 564 2.84 18.58 10.21
N LYS A 565 3.29 18.74 11.46
CA LYS A 565 2.57 18.30 12.66
C LYS A 565 2.37 19.46 13.62
N ILE A 566 1.19 19.52 14.23
CA ILE A 566 0.98 20.34 15.42
C ILE A 566 0.99 19.43 16.64
N LEU A 567 1.96 19.63 17.52
CA LEU A 567 1.95 19.09 18.87
C LEU A 567 1.22 20.06 19.79
N ARG A 568 0.40 19.54 20.70
CA ARG A 568 -0.36 20.32 21.68
C ARG A 568 0.03 19.91 23.09
N VAL A 569 0.01 20.86 24.02
CA VAL A 569 0.21 20.56 25.44
C VAL A 569 -0.85 19.56 25.91
N ARG A 570 -0.43 18.47 26.57
CA ARG A 570 -1.36 17.50 27.17
C ARG A 570 -2.03 18.10 28.40
N ALA A 571 -3.36 18.05 28.46
CA ALA A 571 -4.12 18.35 29.66
C ALA A 571 -3.96 17.20 30.69
N GLY A 572 -3.57 17.52 31.92
CA GLY A 572 -3.42 16.54 33.02
C GLY A 572 -2.12 16.74 33.82
N ALA A 573 -1.98 16.03 34.94
CA ALA A 573 -0.77 16.06 35.76
C ALA A 573 0.47 15.63 34.95
N PRO A 574 1.68 16.10 35.29
CA PRO A 574 2.91 15.70 34.61
C PRO A 574 3.03 14.18 34.60
N GLN A 575 2.91 13.56 33.44
CA GLN A 575 3.07 12.12 33.34
C GLN A 575 4.56 11.83 33.26
N VAL A 576 5.08 11.17 34.29
CA VAL A 576 6.41 10.58 34.24
C VAL A 576 6.36 9.52 33.13
N ILE A 577 7.26 9.65 32.16
CA ILE A 577 7.44 8.62 31.14
C ILE A 577 8.22 7.50 31.82
N HIS A 578 7.66 6.30 31.81
CA HIS A 578 8.30 5.14 32.42
C HIS A 578 9.60 4.82 31.70
N GLU A 579 10.57 4.27 32.43
CA GLU A 579 11.75 3.68 31.80
C GLU A 579 11.35 2.45 30.97
N ARG A 580 12.20 2.07 30.01
CA ARG A 580 11.97 0.85 29.23
C ARG A 580 11.86 -0.37 30.15
N ALA A 581 10.95 -1.28 29.82
CA ALA A 581 10.93 -2.60 30.46
C ALA A 581 12.19 -3.39 30.06
N PHE A 582 12.60 -4.33 30.92
CA PHE A 582 13.69 -5.26 30.61
C PHE A 582 13.27 -6.21 29.48
N CYS A 583 14.20 -6.59 28.60
CA CYS A 583 13.97 -7.57 27.55
C CYS A 583 14.75 -8.84 27.87
N GLU A 584 14.08 -10.00 27.90
CA GLU A 584 14.73 -11.31 28.03
C GLU A 584 14.48 -12.16 26.78
N VAL A 585 15.55 -12.79 26.28
CA VAL A 585 15.49 -13.73 25.16
C VAL A 585 15.54 -15.13 25.74
N TYR A 586 14.53 -15.95 25.43
CA TYR A 586 14.51 -17.37 25.78
C TYR A 586 14.63 -18.23 24.53
N GLU A 587 15.55 -19.19 24.54
CA GLU A 587 15.59 -20.27 23.55
C GLU A 587 14.86 -21.50 24.10
N GLN A 588 13.72 -21.86 23.50
CA GLN A 588 13.03 -23.11 23.83
C GLN A 588 13.39 -24.21 22.84
N GLY A 589 14.56 -24.84 23.06
CA GLY A 589 14.91 -26.16 22.50
C GLY A 589 14.60 -26.36 21.01
N ASN A 590 13.59 -27.17 20.68
CA ASN A 590 13.36 -27.60 19.29
C ASN A 590 12.57 -26.60 18.43
N ILE A 591 12.26 -25.40 18.94
CA ILE A 591 11.52 -24.37 18.22
C ILE A 591 12.11 -23.02 18.60
N SER A 592 12.65 -22.28 17.63
CA SER A 592 13.01 -20.87 17.81
C SER A 592 11.72 -20.02 17.84
N THR A 593 10.88 -20.23 18.86
CA THR A 593 9.72 -19.39 19.16
C THR A 593 10.18 -18.26 20.08
N GLN A 594 10.32 -17.06 19.53
CA GLN A 594 10.48 -15.84 20.33
C GLN A 594 9.16 -15.55 21.05
N LEU A 595 9.00 -16.07 22.26
CA LEU A 595 7.93 -15.63 23.17
C LEU A 595 8.36 -14.33 23.86
N ARG A 596 7.54 -13.29 23.73
CA ARG A 596 7.77 -11.95 24.28
C ARG A 596 6.82 -11.70 25.45
N HIS A 597 7.34 -11.07 26.50
CA HIS A 597 6.55 -10.45 27.57
C HIS A 597 6.58 -8.94 27.44
#